data_AF-A0A1G4JF96-F1
#
_entry.id   AF-A0A1G4JF96-F1
#
_cell.length_a   1.000
_cell.length_b   1.000
_cell.length_c   1.000
_cell.angle_alpha   90.00
_cell.angle_beta   90.00
_cell.angle_gamma   90.00
#
_symmetry.space_group_name_H-M   'P 1'
#
loop_
_entity.id
_entity.type
_entity.pdbx_description
1 polymer ?
#
loop_
_entity_poly.entity_id
_entity_poly.type
_entity_poly.pdbx_seq_one_letter_code
_entity_poly.pdbx_strand_id
1 'polypeptide(L)' 'MGAAYHILGRTVLPHQLALATIAAVSLVALPNPFASSAKQVDIKASSKEEEQFISEYLAKHSVEKKH' A
#
# COMPACT_ATOMS: atom_id res chain seq x y z
N MET A 1 -29.08 19.93 21.48
CA MET A 1 -27.91 20.66 20.96
C MET A 1 -26.89 19.64 20.45
N GLY A 2 -27.08 19.13 19.23
CA GLY A 2 -26.15 18.17 18.63
C GLY A 2 -24.84 18.87 18.28
N ALA A 3 -23.70 18.27 18.62
CA ALA A 3 -22.37 18.87 18.52
C ALA A 3 -21.99 19.19 17.06
N ALA A 4 -22.40 20.36 16.57
CA ALA A 4 -21.93 20.92 15.33
C ALA A 4 -20.57 21.58 15.58
N TYR A 5 -19.53 21.12 14.90
CA TYR A 5 -18.17 21.61 15.12
C TYR A 5 -17.88 22.75 14.15
N HIS A 6 -17.42 23.89 14.64
CA HIS A 6 -16.97 24.98 13.78
C HIS A 6 -15.47 24.85 13.51
N ILE A 7 -15.13 24.42 12.29
CA ILE A 7 -13.76 24.26 11.84
C ILE A 7 -13.52 25.32 10.76
N LEU A 8 -12.58 26.24 11.01
CA LEU A 8 -12.24 27.33 10.08
C LEU A 8 -13.46 28.16 9.64
N GLY A 9 -14.36 28.46 10.59
CA GLY A 9 -15.59 29.22 10.32
C GLY A 9 -16.68 28.44 9.56
N ARG A 10 -16.46 27.16 9.25
CA ARG A 10 -17.46 26.28 8.64
C ARG A 10 -18.02 25.28 9.65
N THR A 11 -19.31 25.05 9.57
CA THR A 11 -19.99 24.04 10.39
C THR A 11 -19.76 22.66 9.78
N VAL A 12 -19.10 21.78 10.54
CA VAL A 12 -18.84 20.39 10.18
C VAL A 12 -19.68 19.49 11.08
N LEU A 13 -20.42 18.57 10.48
CA LEU A 13 -21.24 17.63 11.22
C LEU A 13 -20.37 16.54 11.86
N PRO A 14 -20.72 16.04 13.05
CA PRO A 14 -19.87 15.12 13.82
C PRO A 14 -19.56 13.82 13.08
N HIS A 15 -20.52 13.31 12.30
CA HIS A 15 -20.33 12.08 11.51
C HIS A 15 -19.35 12.30 10.34
N GLN A 16 -19.35 13.48 9.72
CA GLN A 16 -18.41 13.80 8.64
C GLN A 16 -16.98 13.89 9.19
N LEU A 17 -16.83 14.50 10.37
CA LEU A 17 -15.54 14.58 11.06
C LEU A 17 -15.01 13.19 11.44
N ALA A 18 -15.86 12.32 12.00
CA ALA A 18 -15.47 10.96 12.36
C ALA A 18 -15.06 10.12 11.14
N LEU A 19 -15.78 10.22 10.01
CA LEU A 19 -15.39 9.53 8.79
C LEU A 19 -14.06 10.06 8.24
N ALA A 20 -13.86 11.37 8.28
CA ALA A 20 -12.61 11.99 7.83
C ALA A 20 -11.41 11.54 8.68
N THR A 21 -11.55 11.44 10.00
CA THR A 21 -10.46 10.97 10.87
C THR A 21 -10.14 9.49 10.62
N ILE A 22 -11.14 8.63 10.48
CA ILE A 22 -10.94 7.21 10.15
C ILE A 22 -10.25 7.07 8.79
N ALA A 23 -10.67 7.84 7.78
CA ALA A 23 -10.05 7.81 6.46
C ALA A 23 -8.60 8.32 6.47
N ALA A 24 -8.29 9.34 7.26
CA ALA A 24 -6.93 9.84 7.40
C ALA A 24 -6.00 8.81 8.05
N VAL A 25 -6.48 8.15 9.12
CA VAL A 25 -5.71 7.09 9.79
C VAL A 25 -5.54 5.89 8.88
N SER A 26 -6.57 5.48 8.14
CA SER A 26 -6.47 4.32 7.25
C SER A 26 -5.47 4.56 6.11
N LEU A 27 -5.37 5.77 5.58
CA LEU A 27 -4.41 6.11 4.53
C LEU A 27 -2.95 6.04 5.00
N VAL A 28 -2.69 6.28 6.29
CA VAL A 28 -1.34 6.19 6.88
C VAL A 28 -1.03 4.79 7.38
N ALA A 29 -2.00 4.12 8.01
CA ALA A 29 -1.79 2.84 8.68
C ALA A 29 -1.86 1.63 7.72
N LEU A 30 -2.63 1.73 6.63
CA LEU A 30 -2.73 0.64 5.66
C LEU A 30 -1.69 0.79 4.55
N PRO A 31 -1.08 -0.32 4.08
CA PRO A 31 -0.19 -0.28 2.94
C PRO A 31 -0.96 0.24 1.72
N ASN A 32 -0.36 1.20 1.01
CA ASN A 32 -0.98 1.83 -0.15
C ASN A 32 -1.32 0.78 -1.21
N PRO A 33 -2.61 0.51 -1.49
CA PRO A 33 -3.01 -0.50 -2.46
C PRO A 33 -2.66 -0.11 -3.91
N PHE A 34 -2.32 1.16 -4.15
CA PHE A 34 -1.91 1.70 -5.44
C PHE A 34 -0.40 1.89 -5.57
N ALA A 35 0.38 1.64 -4.51
CA ALA A 35 1.83 1.61 -4.64
C ALA A 35 2.24 0.30 -5.33
N SER A 36 2.75 0.41 -6.56
CA SER A 36 3.23 -0.72 -7.35
C SER A 36 4.27 -1.54 -6.56
N SER A 37 3.85 -2.69 -6.05
CA SER A 37 4.76 -3.69 -5.46
C SER A 37 5.38 -4.52 -6.57
N ALA A 38 6.32 -3.91 -7.28
CA ALA A 38 7.30 -4.65 -8.07
C ALA A 38 8.64 -3.92 -8.01
N LYS A 39 9.27 -3.95 -6.83
CA LYS A 39 10.73 -3.82 -6.80
C LYS A 39 11.26 -5.12 -7.40
N GLN A 40 11.52 -5.10 -8.70
CA GLN A 40 12.27 -6.14 -9.37
C GLN A 40 13.64 -6.20 -8.68
N VAL A 41 13.88 -7.30 -7.99
CA VAL A 41 15.13 -7.55 -7.27
C VAL A 41 16.24 -7.49 -8.31
N ASP A 42 17.20 -6.59 -8.14
CA ASP A 42 18.37 -6.49 -9.01
C ASP A 42 19.27 -7.70 -8.71
N ILE A 43 19.13 -8.76 -9.51
CA ILE A 43 19.91 -10.01 -9.38
C ILE A 43 21.30 -9.73 -9.94
N LYS A 44 22.21 -9.24 -9.10
CA LYS A 44 23.64 -9.19 -9.43
C LYS A 44 24.30 -10.48 -8.99
N ALA A 45 24.36 -11.47 -9.90
CA ALA A 45 25.18 -12.66 -9.70
C ALA A 45 26.53 -12.51 -10.42
N SER A 46 27.56 -13.23 -9.97
CA SER A 46 28.91 -13.07 -10.51
C SER A 46 29.14 -13.74 -11.87
N SER A 47 28.14 -14.50 -12.39
CA SER A 47 28.14 -15.14 -13.71
C SER A 47 26.76 -15.10 -14.38
N LYS A 48 26.75 -15.03 -15.71
CA LYS A 48 25.55 -14.94 -16.57
C LYS A 48 24.64 -16.17 -16.48
N GLU A 49 25.18 -17.36 -16.21
CA GLU A 49 24.37 -18.58 -16.09
C GLU A 49 23.49 -18.57 -14.83
N GLU A 50 23.98 -18.00 -13.73
CA GLU A 50 23.25 -17.95 -12.46
C GLU A 50 22.08 -16.97 -12.53
N GLU A 51 22.23 -15.84 -13.23
CA GLU A 51 21.14 -14.89 -13.46
C GLU A 51 19.97 -15.53 -14.23
N GLN A 52 20.28 -16.35 -15.24
CA GLN A 52 19.28 -17.08 -16.02
C GLN A 52 18.57 -18.12 -15.17
N PHE A 53 19.31 -18.93 -14.42
CA PHE A 53 18.73 -19.91 -13.50
C PHE A 53 17.82 -19.27 -12.45
N ILE A 54 18.26 -18.17 -11.82
CA ILE A 54 17.47 -17.46 -10.80
C ILE A 54 16.22 -16.83 -11.43
N SER A 55 16.32 -16.26 -12.64
CA SER A 55 15.16 -15.71 -13.35
C SER A 55 14.12 -16.79 -13.68
N GLU A 56 14.56 -17.96 -14.15
CA GLU A 56 13.68 -19.08 -14.46
C GLU A 56 13.06 -19.70 -13.20
N TYR A 57 13.84 -19.81 -12.13
CA TYR A 57 13.38 -20.30 -10.84
C TYR A 57 12.33 -19.37 -10.23
N LEU A 58 12.58 -18.05 -10.22
CA LEU A 58 11.62 -17.06 -9.74
C LEU A 58 10.34 -17.06 -10.59
N ALA A 59 10.45 -17.17 -11.92
CA ALA A 59 9.29 -17.25 -12.80
C ALA A 59 8.41 -18.49 -12.52
N LYS A 60 9.02 -19.63 -12.16
CA LYS A 60 8.30 -20.87 -11.83
C LYS A 60 7.64 -20.82 -10.45
N HIS A 61 8.22 -20.11 -9.48
CA HIS A 61 7.77 -20.13 -8.09
C HIS A 61 7.00 -18.87 -7.63
N SER A 62 6.95 -17.80 -8.43
CA SER A 62 6.11 -16.63 -8.13
C SER A 62 4.61 -16.87 -8.35
N VAL A 63 4.21 -18.01 -8.91
CA VAL A 63 2.81 -18.37 -9.18
C VAL A 63 2.14 -19.03 -7.96
N GLU A 64 2.90 -19.53 -6.98
CA GLU A 64 2.38 -20.37 -5.90
C GLU A 64 2.10 -19.63 -4.57
N LYS A 65 2.34 -18.32 -4.50
CA LYS A 65 1.95 -17.49 -3.34
C LYS A 65 0.94 -16.40 -3.73
N LYS A 66 -0.27 -16.84 -4.08
CA LYS A 66 -1.50 -16.06 -3.91
C LYS A 66 -2.32 -16.72 -2.80
N HIS A 67 -2.05 -16.35 -1.55
CA HIS A 67 -2.94 -16.53 -0.41
C HIS A 67 -3.11 -15.18 0.27
#